data_AF-W5TGW7-F1
#
_entry.id   AF-W5TGW7-F1
#
_cell.length_a   1.000
_cell.length_b   1.000
_cell.length_c   1.000
_cell.angle_alpha   90.00
_cell.angle_beta   90.00
_cell.angle_gamma   90.00
#
_symmetry.space_group_name_H-M   'P 1'
#
loop_
_entity.id
_entity.type
_entity.pdbx_description
1 polymer ?
#
loop_
_entity_poly.entity_id
_entity_poly.type
_entity_poly.pdbx_seq_one_letter_code
_entity_poly.pdbx_strand_id
1 'polypeptide(L)'
;MNFSQTGCVTTAPKFRVSTAGDRVLDDPTDVQLHDLLAGLDYRDPQLVVERPGSPAAQHYLRVRMDQHIDPDDGHGYIVEYTGGPGMTFRASVRDNARWGTPHSPAFDLMAKTVQDWAFQRYGWYDSMMWERVGAER
;
A
#
# COMPACT_ATOMS: atom_id res chain seq x y z
N MET A 1 7.35 -48.33 2.95
CA MET A 1 7.83 -47.43 1.88
C MET A 1 7.59 -46.00 2.35
N ASN A 2 8.67 -45.26 2.60
CA ASN A 2 8.67 -43.88 3.10
C ASN A 2 8.23 -42.92 1.99
N PHE A 3 7.16 -42.16 2.24
CA PHE A 3 6.92 -40.93 1.49
C PHE A 3 7.78 -39.84 2.13
N SER A 4 8.83 -39.44 1.40
CA SER A 4 9.61 -38.26 1.70
C SER A 4 8.68 -37.05 1.68
N GLN A 5 8.23 -36.65 2.86
CA GLN A 5 7.65 -35.34 3.08
C GLN A 5 8.81 -34.35 3.05
N THR A 6 9.25 -34.01 1.83
CA THR A 6 10.07 -32.82 1.58
C THR A 6 9.22 -31.65 2.07
N GLY A 7 9.53 -31.15 3.26
CA GLY A 7 9.02 -29.86 3.69
C GLY A 7 9.44 -28.85 2.63
N CYS A 8 8.49 -28.45 1.78
CA CYS A 8 8.55 -27.12 1.20
C CYS A 8 8.59 -26.20 2.41
N VAL A 9 9.77 -25.66 2.69
CA VAL A 9 9.88 -24.44 3.50
C VAL A 9 9.23 -23.38 2.63
N THR A 10 7.89 -23.36 2.61
CA THR A 10 7.13 -22.28 2.00
C THR A 10 7.35 -21.11 2.93
N THR A 11 8.48 -20.42 2.76
CA THR A 11 8.72 -19.14 3.40
C THR A 11 7.50 -18.31 3.03
N ALA A 12 6.58 -18.12 3.97
CA ALA A 12 5.38 -17.33 3.71
C ALA A 12 5.85 -15.96 3.22
N PRO A 13 5.28 -15.43 2.12
CA PRO A 13 5.69 -14.14 1.61
C PRO A 13 5.53 -13.10 2.72
N LYS A 14 6.55 -12.24 2.91
CA LYS A 14 6.54 -11.25 3.99
C LYS A 14 5.36 -10.31 3.83
N PHE A 15 5.05 -9.98 2.59
CA PHE A 15 3.89 -9.20 2.18
C PHE A 15 3.51 -9.56 0.73
N ARG A 16 2.27 -9.26 0.38
CA ARG A 16 1.68 -9.44 -0.94
C ARG A 16 1.08 -8.12 -1.38
N VAL A 17 1.18 -7.82 -2.67
CA VAL A 17 0.64 -6.61 -3.29
C VAL A 17 -0.36 -7.02 -4.34
N SER A 18 -1.56 -6.43 -4.30
CA SER A 18 -2.66 -6.69 -5.20
C SER A 18 -3.10 -5.37 -5.82
N THR A 19 -3.08 -5.24 -7.13
CA THR A 19 -3.62 -4.06 -7.84
C THR A 19 -5.08 -4.26 -8.20
N ALA A 20 -5.78 -3.20 -8.62
CA ALA A 20 -7.17 -3.28 -9.05
C ALA A 20 -7.39 -4.22 -10.26
N GLY A 21 -6.40 -4.32 -11.14
CA GLY A 21 -6.38 -5.12 -12.35
C GLY A 21 -6.03 -6.59 -12.15
N ASP A 22 -6.34 -7.16 -10.99
CA ASP A 22 -6.12 -8.58 -10.64
C ASP A 22 -4.63 -9.00 -10.58
N ARG A 23 -3.69 -8.05 -10.69
CA ARG A 23 -2.26 -8.34 -10.60
C ARG A 23 -1.87 -8.50 -9.14
N VAL A 24 -1.40 -9.69 -8.80
CA VAL A 24 -0.88 -10.02 -7.46
C VAL A 24 0.62 -10.31 -7.55
N LEU A 25 1.42 -9.64 -6.74
CA LEU A 25 2.84 -9.89 -6.55
C LEU A 25 3.13 -10.24 -5.09
N ASP A 26 3.75 -11.39 -4.86
CA ASP A 26 4.26 -11.82 -3.57
C ASP A 26 5.71 -11.35 -3.37
N ASP A 27 6.02 -10.72 -2.23
CA ASP A 27 7.36 -10.21 -1.85
C ASP A 27 8.06 -9.36 -2.95
N PRO A 28 7.41 -8.30 -3.52
CA PRO A 28 8.07 -7.47 -4.51
C PRO A 28 9.25 -6.69 -3.90
N THR A 29 10.27 -6.45 -4.71
CA THR A 29 11.40 -5.59 -4.33
C THR A 29 10.98 -4.12 -4.23
N ASP A 30 11.76 -3.30 -3.53
CA ASP A 30 11.55 -1.84 -3.36
C ASP A 30 11.25 -1.14 -4.70
N VAL A 31 12.07 -1.44 -5.72
CA VAL A 31 11.88 -0.96 -7.09
C VAL A 31 10.58 -1.45 -7.72
N GLN A 32 10.20 -2.72 -7.55
CA GLN A 32 8.96 -3.26 -8.12
C GLN A 32 7.72 -2.67 -7.44
N LEU A 33 7.76 -2.48 -6.12
CA LEU A 33 6.68 -1.83 -5.38
C LEU A 33 6.53 -0.37 -5.82
N HIS A 34 7.64 0.34 -5.94
CA HIS A 34 7.64 1.71 -6.46
C HIS A 34 7.11 1.79 -7.89
N ASP A 35 7.49 0.86 -8.77
CA ASP A 35 6.99 0.79 -10.15
C ASP A 35 5.48 0.51 -10.21
N LEU A 36 4.97 -0.41 -9.37
CA LEU A 36 3.53 -0.68 -9.26
C LEU A 36 2.75 0.55 -8.75
N LEU A 37 3.32 1.28 -7.79
CA LEU A 37 2.73 2.53 -7.29
C LEU A 37 2.77 3.61 -8.36
N ALA A 38 3.88 3.75 -9.09
CA ALA A 38 4.02 4.72 -10.19
C ALA A 38 3.13 4.36 -11.39
N GLY A 39 2.78 3.08 -11.53
CA GLY A 39 1.81 2.57 -12.49
C GLY A 39 0.35 2.73 -12.07
N LEU A 40 0.06 3.32 -10.90
CA LEU A 40 -1.29 3.72 -10.53
C LEU A 40 -1.79 4.77 -11.53
N ASP A 41 -2.87 4.44 -12.22
CA ASP A 41 -3.54 5.30 -13.18
C ASP A 41 -5.06 5.16 -12.97
N TYR A 42 -5.87 5.87 -13.74
CA TYR A 42 -7.33 5.75 -13.69
C TYR A 42 -7.83 4.31 -13.93
N ARG A 43 -7.06 3.47 -14.62
CA ARG A 43 -7.36 2.04 -14.83
C ARG A 43 -7.15 1.19 -13.57
N ASP A 44 -6.09 1.49 -12.84
CA ASP A 44 -5.73 0.84 -11.58
C ASP A 44 -5.66 1.90 -10.48
N PRO A 45 -6.79 2.48 -10.07
CA PRO A 45 -6.80 3.62 -9.14
C PRO A 45 -6.54 3.18 -7.70
N GLN A 46 -6.25 1.91 -7.46
CA GLN A 46 -6.05 1.35 -6.13
C GLN A 46 -5.04 0.20 -6.12
N LEU A 47 -4.34 0.08 -5.01
CA LEU A 47 -3.37 -0.96 -4.72
C LEU A 47 -3.49 -1.36 -3.24
N VAL A 48 -3.46 -2.65 -2.96
CA VAL A 48 -3.57 -3.21 -1.61
C VAL A 48 -2.30 -3.99 -1.30
N VAL A 49 -1.69 -3.71 -0.17
CA VAL A 49 -0.51 -4.39 0.36
C VAL A 49 -0.94 -5.13 1.63
N GLU A 50 -0.92 -6.45 1.62
CA GLU A 50 -1.32 -7.30 2.76
C GLU A 50 -0.13 -8.11 3.28
N ARG A 51 -0.15 -8.46 4.58
CA ARG A 51 0.91 -9.28 5.20
C ARG A 51 0.37 -10.62 5.69
N PRO A 52 0.46 -11.69 4.89
CA PRO A 52 -0.09 -12.99 5.28
C PRO A 52 0.71 -13.69 6.38
N GLY A 53 1.98 -13.31 6.59
CA GLY A 53 2.85 -13.90 7.63
C GLY A 53 2.69 -13.30 9.04
N SER A 54 1.86 -12.28 9.23
CA SER A 54 1.69 -11.62 10.52
C SER A 54 0.61 -12.36 11.35
N PRO A 55 0.84 -12.70 12.64
CA PRO A 55 -0.12 -13.44 13.47
C PRO A 55 -1.46 -12.72 13.65
N ALA A 56 -1.47 -11.40 13.43
CA ALA A 56 -2.67 -10.65 13.09
C ALA A 56 -2.85 -10.70 11.57
N ALA A 57 -3.60 -11.69 11.07
CA ALA A 57 -3.99 -11.87 9.66
C ALA A 57 -4.86 -10.73 9.08
N GLN A 58 -4.73 -9.52 9.64
CA GLN A 58 -5.58 -8.36 9.40
C GLN A 58 -4.72 -7.10 9.18
N HIS A 59 -3.40 -7.26 8.95
CA HIS A 59 -2.50 -6.15 8.62
C HIS A 59 -2.45 -5.94 7.11
N TYR A 60 -3.25 -5.00 6.62
CA TYR A 60 -3.20 -4.56 5.24
C TYR A 60 -3.14 -3.03 5.15
N LEU A 61 -2.54 -2.55 4.08
CA LEU A 61 -2.43 -1.15 3.72
C LEU A 61 -2.96 -0.99 2.30
N ARG A 62 -4.01 -0.20 2.14
CA ARG A 62 -4.63 0.10 0.86
C ARG A 62 -4.30 1.52 0.46
N VAL A 63 -3.80 1.69 -0.74
CA VAL A 63 -3.63 2.98 -1.40
C VAL A 63 -4.73 3.10 -2.45
N ARG A 64 -5.34 4.27 -2.54
CA ARG A 64 -6.24 4.64 -3.63
C ARG A 64 -5.96 6.06 -4.08
N MET A 65 -6.13 6.33 -5.36
CA MET A 65 -6.15 7.68 -5.89
C MET A 65 -7.49 8.33 -5.51
N ASP A 66 -7.43 9.61 -5.16
CA ASP A 66 -8.62 10.41 -4.98
C ASP A 66 -9.11 10.89 -6.35
N GLN A 67 -10.16 10.23 -6.86
CA GLN A 67 -10.75 10.54 -8.15
C GLN A 67 -11.66 11.78 -8.12
N HIS A 68 -11.81 12.44 -6.96
CA HIS A 68 -12.57 13.69 -6.85
C HIS A 68 -11.70 14.92 -7.14
N ILE A 69 -10.38 14.79 -7.12
CA ILE A 69 -9.45 15.84 -7.54
C ILE A 69 -9.32 15.80 -9.06
N ASP A 70 -9.54 16.94 -9.72
CA ASP A 70 -9.25 17.10 -11.14
C ASP A 70 -7.74 16.88 -11.39
N PRO A 71 -7.35 16.06 -12.39
CA PRO A 71 -5.94 15.77 -12.65
C PRO A 71 -5.15 17.02 -13.08
N ASP A 72 -5.82 18.06 -13.60
CA ASP A 72 -5.16 19.33 -13.90
C ASP A 72 -4.90 20.18 -12.66
N ASP A 73 -5.64 19.96 -11.55
CA ASP A 73 -5.58 20.73 -10.31
C ASP A 73 -4.58 20.13 -9.29
N GLY A 74 -4.33 18.82 -9.37
CA GLY A 74 -3.36 18.17 -8.50
C GLY A 74 -3.40 16.65 -8.49
N HIS A 75 -2.69 16.07 -7.52
CA HIS A 75 -2.75 14.65 -7.20
C HIS A 75 -3.29 14.47 -5.78
N GLY A 76 -4.31 13.63 -5.62
CA GLY A 76 -4.79 13.18 -4.32
C GLY A 76 -4.60 11.67 -4.16
N TYR A 77 -4.07 11.24 -3.02
CA TYR A 77 -3.97 9.84 -2.64
C TYR A 77 -4.52 9.65 -1.24
N ILE A 78 -5.21 8.55 -1.04
CA ILE A 78 -5.71 8.12 0.26
C ILE A 78 -5.04 6.80 0.59
N VAL A 79 -4.37 6.76 1.73
CA VAL A 79 -3.71 5.58 2.27
C VAL A 79 -4.49 5.12 3.49
N GLU A 80 -5.03 3.93 3.45
CA GLU A 80 -5.77 3.29 4.54
C GLU A 80 -4.93 2.16 5.11
N TYR A 81 -4.61 2.22 6.39
CA TYR A 81 -3.91 1.17 7.11
C TYR A 81 -4.86 0.52 8.10
N THR A 82 -4.97 -0.81 8.06
CA THR A 82 -5.71 -1.59 9.05
C THR A 82 -4.74 -2.49 9.80
N GLY A 83 -4.70 -2.29 11.13
CA GLY A 83 -3.88 -3.04 12.07
C GLY A 83 -4.65 -4.16 12.81
N GLY A 84 -5.84 -4.53 12.34
CA GLY A 84 -6.75 -5.43 13.04
C GLY A 84 -8.08 -4.77 13.44
N PRO A 85 -8.93 -5.49 14.19
CA PRO A 85 -10.31 -5.10 14.44
C PRO A 85 -10.37 -3.82 15.26
N GLY A 86 -10.97 -2.77 14.70
CA GLY A 86 -11.10 -1.46 15.36
C GLY A 86 -9.84 -0.58 15.34
N MET A 87 -8.80 -0.99 14.60
CA MET A 87 -7.56 -0.24 14.38
C MET A 87 -7.39 0.08 12.90
N THR A 88 -8.29 0.89 12.36
CA THR A 88 -8.16 1.44 11.00
C THR A 88 -7.75 2.90 11.08
N PHE A 89 -6.76 3.25 10.26
CA PHE A 89 -6.23 4.59 10.11
C PHE A 89 -6.28 4.95 8.64
N ARG A 90 -6.58 6.21 8.35
CA ARG A 90 -6.61 6.76 7.00
C ARG A 90 -5.77 8.01 6.99
N ALA A 91 -4.84 8.07 6.07
CA ALA A 91 -4.12 9.28 5.73
C ALA A 91 -4.57 9.75 4.35
N SER A 92 -4.76 11.05 4.19
CA SER A 92 -4.93 11.66 2.88
C SER A 92 -3.72 12.54 2.60
N VAL A 93 -3.12 12.37 1.43
CA VAL A 93 -2.02 13.19 0.94
C VAL A 93 -2.44 13.79 -0.38
N ARG A 94 -2.28 15.10 -0.50
CA ARG A 94 -2.59 15.84 -1.72
C ARG A 94 -1.46 16.79 -2.05
N ASP A 95 -1.34 17.08 -3.33
CA ASP A 95 -0.35 18.02 -3.85
C ASP A 95 -0.92 18.76 -5.07
N ASN A 96 -0.32 19.90 -5.41
CA ASN A 96 -0.71 20.78 -6.50
C ASN A 96 0.12 20.60 -7.78
N ALA A 97 0.97 19.58 -7.87
CA ALA A 97 1.66 19.21 -9.09
C ALA A 97 0.64 18.73 -10.12
N ARG A 98 0.83 19.17 -11.36
CA ARG A 98 -0.02 18.80 -12.48
C ARG A 98 0.09 17.30 -12.78
N TRP A 99 -0.96 16.68 -13.30
CA TRP A 99 -0.86 15.33 -13.86
C TRP A 99 0.17 15.24 -14.99
N GLY A 100 0.96 14.15 -15.01
CA GLY A 100 2.06 13.96 -15.96
C GLY A 100 3.37 14.65 -15.60
N THR A 101 3.44 15.35 -14.45
CA THR A 101 4.72 15.82 -13.90
C THR A 101 5.54 14.61 -13.43
N PRO A 102 6.84 14.50 -13.77
CA PRO A 102 7.67 13.36 -13.37
C PRO A 102 7.91 13.29 -11.85
N HIS A 103 7.57 14.33 -11.11
CA HIS A 103 7.76 14.40 -9.67
C HIS A 103 6.51 14.98 -9.01
N SER A 104 5.81 14.16 -8.21
CA SER A 104 4.69 14.58 -7.38
C SER A 104 5.06 14.34 -5.92
N PRO A 105 5.21 15.40 -5.10
CA PRO A 105 5.49 15.27 -3.66
C PRO A 105 4.54 14.33 -2.91
N ALA A 106 3.23 14.38 -3.26
CA ALA A 106 2.24 13.47 -2.68
C ALA A 106 2.50 12.02 -3.04
N PHE A 107 2.92 11.75 -4.28
CA PHE A 107 3.29 10.42 -4.73
C PHE A 107 4.54 9.91 -4.02
N ASP A 108 5.60 10.72 -3.93
CA ASP A 108 6.86 10.34 -3.27
C ASP A 108 6.63 10.01 -1.78
N LEU A 109 5.86 10.85 -1.08
CA LEU A 109 5.48 10.62 0.31
C LEU A 109 4.66 9.34 0.49
N MET A 110 3.69 9.11 -0.40
CA MET A 110 2.88 7.90 -0.43
C MET A 110 3.74 6.66 -0.69
N ALA A 111 4.54 6.68 -1.75
CA ALA A 111 5.37 5.56 -2.15
C ALA A 111 6.38 5.20 -1.05
N LYS A 112 7.02 6.21 -0.46
CA LYS A 112 7.94 6.01 0.67
C LYS A 112 7.23 5.40 1.87
N THR A 113 6.06 5.92 2.26
CA THR A 113 5.31 5.40 3.41
C THR A 113 4.89 3.94 3.22
N VAL A 114 4.41 3.58 2.01
CA VAL A 114 4.04 2.20 1.67
C VAL A 114 5.26 1.28 1.70
N GLN A 115 6.40 1.72 1.15
CA GLN A 115 7.65 0.97 1.18
C GLN A 115 8.16 0.79 2.61
N ASP A 116 8.26 1.86 3.39
CA ASP A 116 8.69 1.79 4.79
C ASP A 116 7.78 0.86 5.60
N TRP A 117 6.46 0.89 5.38
CA TRP A 117 5.53 -0.06 6.00
C TRP A 117 5.78 -1.51 5.57
N ALA A 118 5.88 -1.77 4.27
CA ALA A 118 6.06 -3.10 3.70
C ALA A 118 7.38 -3.74 4.15
N PHE A 119 8.45 -2.95 4.20
CA PHE A 119 9.78 -3.36 4.67
C PHE A 119 9.97 -3.26 6.18
N GLN A 120 8.92 -2.94 6.95
CA GLN A 120 8.96 -2.78 8.41
C GLN A 120 10.02 -1.78 8.90
N ARG A 121 10.30 -0.75 8.10
CA ARG A 121 11.16 0.36 8.50
C ARG A 121 10.41 1.24 9.51
N TYR A 122 11.14 1.91 10.39
CA TYR A 122 10.56 2.80 11.39
C TYR A 122 10.28 4.20 10.78
N GLY A 123 9.21 4.86 11.21
CA GLY A 123 8.91 6.25 10.83
C GLY A 123 7.77 6.46 9.82
N TRP A 124 7.26 5.40 9.18
CA TRP A 124 6.10 5.51 8.27
C TRP A 124 4.84 6.05 8.96
N TYR A 125 4.67 5.76 10.25
CA TYR A 125 3.51 6.24 11.02
C TYR A 125 3.57 7.75 11.31
N ASP A 126 4.74 8.38 11.29
CA ASP A 126 4.88 9.84 11.47
C ASP A 126 4.94 10.59 10.12
N SER A 127 5.14 9.85 9.02
CA SER A 127 5.30 10.42 7.67
C SER A 127 4.00 11.02 7.12
N MET A 128 2.84 10.65 7.66
CA MET A 128 1.55 11.16 7.23
C MET A 128 0.67 11.53 8.41
N MET A 129 -0.30 12.42 8.16
CA MET A 129 -1.37 12.69 9.10
C MET A 129 -2.37 11.54 9.08
N TRP A 130 -2.16 10.56 9.96
CA TRP A 130 -3.07 9.44 10.12
C TRP A 130 -4.28 9.84 10.96
N GLU A 131 -5.44 9.81 10.33
CA GLU A 131 -6.73 9.97 10.96
C GLU A 131 -7.23 8.59 11.36
N ARG A 132 -7.57 8.40 12.64
CA ARG A 132 -8.15 7.14 13.07
C ARG A 132 -9.57 7.04 12.52
N VAL A 133 -9.80 6.09 11.62
CA VAL A 133 -11.13 5.73 11.16
C VAL A 133 -11.73 4.89 12.27
N GLY A 134 -12.45 5.55 13.17
CA GLY A 134 -13.22 4.86 14.20
C GLY A 134 -14.19 3.89 13.53
N ALA A 135 -14.32 2.68 14.08
CA ALA A 135 -15.50 1.87 13.81
C ALA A 135 -16.71 2.68 14.27
N GLU A 136 -17.32 3.44 13.35
CA GLU A 136 -18.61 4.06 13.61
C GLU A 136 -19.58 2.93 13.98
N ARG A 137 -20.20 3.10 15.14
CA ARG A 137 -20.96 2.09 15.87
C ARG A 137 -22.29 1.77 15.24
#